data_AF-E4SB05-F1
#
_entry.id   AF-E4SB05-F1
#
_cell.length_a   1.000
_cell.length_b   1.000
_cell.length_c   1.000
_cell.angle_alpha   90.00
_cell.angle_beta   90.00
_cell.angle_gamma   90.00
#
_symmetry.space_group_name_H-M   'P 1'
#
loop_
_entity.id
_entity.type
_entity.pdbx_description
1 polymer ?
#
loop_
_entity_poly.entity_id
_entity_poly.type
_entity_poly.pdbx_seq_one_letter_code
_entity_poly.pdbx_strand_id
1 'polypeptide(L)'
;MRCYDWDELKREFMIGNYKTLKEFAQEKGVNYGVLRNKARDWLKEKQQVNKEKNQLIFEKTLQRQIEKATDYNTWHVEIWDEFLRLVWAALHDEKTIKTKDGKYNVYVLERLANVMEKVQKGQRLALGLDENKEDHSEQLLNRIREIVCALWDDDQDDAMNVECC
;
A
#
# COMPACT_ATOMS: atom_id res chain seq x y z
N MET A 1 43.39 -34.73 17.72
CA MET A 1 43.34 -33.33 17.24
C MET A 1 41.91 -33.08 16.75
N ARG A 2 41.12 -32.22 17.41
CA ARG A 2 39.76 -31.90 16.94
C ARG A 2 39.91 -31.05 15.67
N CYS A 3 39.57 -31.62 14.52
CA CYS A 3 39.50 -30.88 13.27
C CYS A 3 38.11 -30.25 13.20
N TYR A 4 38.04 -28.93 13.31
CA TYR A 4 36.78 -28.20 13.12
C TYR A 4 36.53 -27.99 11.63
N ASP A 5 35.30 -28.19 11.18
CA ASP A 5 34.85 -27.70 9.87
C ASP A 5 34.64 -26.19 9.97
N TRP A 6 35.63 -25.44 9.50
CA TRP A 6 35.61 -23.98 9.57
C TRP A 6 34.60 -23.35 8.60
N ASP A 7 34.27 -24.03 7.51
CA ASP A 7 33.33 -23.51 6.52
C ASP A 7 31.89 -23.67 6.99
N GLU A 8 31.58 -24.78 7.66
CA GLU A 8 30.30 -24.97 8.35
C GLU A 8 30.10 -23.94 9.46
N LEU A 9 31.10 -23.77 10.34
CA LEU A 9 31.05 -22.75 11.39
C LEU A 9 30.91 -21.34 10.83
N LYS A 10 31.51 -21.05 9.67
CA LYS A 10 31.35 -19.76 8.99
C LYS A 10 29.91 -19.56 8.55
N ARG A 11 29.31 -20.54 7.87
CA ARG A 11 27.91 -20.47 7.42
C ARG A 11 26.96 -20.27 8.59
N GLU A 12 27.13 -21.04 9.65
CA GLU A 12 26.29 -20.91 10.86
C GLU A 12 26.45 -19.55 11.53
N PHE A 13 27.68 -19.02 11.61
CA PHE A 13 27.90 -17.68 12.16
C PHE A 13 27.25 -16.58 11.31
N MET A 14 27.31 -16.70 9.99
CA MET A 14 26.72 -15.72 9.07
C MET A 14 25.18 -15.70 9.14
N ILE A 15 24.55 -16.87 9.23
CA ILE A 15 23.09 -17.02 9.22
C ILE A 15 22.49 -16.84 10.63
N GLY A 16 23.20 -17.27 11.67
CA GLY A 16 22.71 -17.25 13.04
C GLY A 16 22.66 -15.85 13.67
N ASN A 17 21.90 -15.70 14.76
CA ASN A 17 21.69 -14.42 15.44
C ASN A 17 22.76 -14.12 16.51
N TYR A 18 24.03 -14.31 16.16
CA TYR A 18 25.16 -14.04 17.06
C TYR A 18 25.70 -12.62 16.87
N LYS A 19 25.85 -11.88 17.97
CA LYS A 19 26.38 -10.50 17.97
C LYS A 19 27.90 -10.48 18.01
N THR A 20 28.53 -11.51 18.57
CA THR A 20 29.99 -11.57 18.71
C THR A 20 30.55 -12.97 18.44
N LEU A 21 31.83 -13.04 18.09
CA LEU A 21 32.56 -14.32 17.96
C LEU A 21 32.68 -15.05 19.30
N LYS A 22 32.66 -14.33 20.43
CA LYS A 22 32.74 -14.93 21.78
C LYS A 22 31.47 -15.69 22.13
N GLU A 23 30.32 -15.09 21.86
CA GLU A 23 29.00 -15.72 22.00
C GLU A 23 28.88 -16.96 21.11
N PHE A 24 29.29 -16.84 19.85
CA PHE A 24 29.29 -17.97 18.92
C PHE A 24 30.23 -19.11 19.38
N ALA A 25 31.42 -18.78 19.89
CA ALA A 25 32.37 -19.76 20.43
C ALA A 25 31.79 -20.53 21.62
N GLN A 26 31.09 -19.82 22.51
CA GLN A 26 30.46 -20.39 23.69
C GLN A 26 29.32 -21.35 23.29
N GLU A 27 28.46 -20.93 22.35
CA GLU A 27 27.35 -21.74 21.86
C GLU A 27 27.83 -23.02 21.15
N LYS A 28 28.89 -22.92 20.35
CA LYS A 28 29.42 -24.04 19.55
C LYS A 28 30.47 -24.88 20.29
N GLY A 29 30.80 -24.53 21.54
CA GLY A 29 31.81 -25.23 22.33
C GLY A 29 33.22 -25.17 21.73
N VAL A 30 33.53 -24.12 20.97
CA VAL A 30 34.83 -23.92 20.30
C VAL A 30 35.73 -23.02 21.15
N ASN A 31 37.03 -23.30 21.20
CA ASN A 31 37.98 -22.42 21.88
C ASN A 31 38.03 -21.03 21.19
N TYR A 32 37.71 -19.99 21.95
CA TYR A 32 37.65 -18.61 21.44
C TYR A 32 38.97 -18.11 20.83
N GLY A 33 40.13 -18.47 21.39
CA GLY A 33 41.42 -18.06 20.84
C GLY A 33 41.68 -18.64 19.45
N VAL A 34 41.34 -19.91 19.26
CA VAL A 34 41.45 -20.59 17.96
C VAL A 34 40.45 -20.02 16.95
N LEU A 35 39.19 -19.82 17.38
CA LEU A 35 38.15 -19.21 16.54
C LEU A 35 38.53 -17.80 16.12
N ARG A 36 39.00 -16.94 17.05
CA ARG A 36 39.38 -15.55 16.77
C ARG A 36 40.46 -15.44 15.69
N ASN A 37 41.42 -16.36 15.70
CA ASN A 37 42.49 -16.38 14.70
C ASN A 37 41.98 -16.78 13.31
N LYS A 38 40.99 -17.68 13.25
CA LYS A 38 40.39 -18.15 11.98
C LYS A 38 39.28 -17.24 11.44
N ALA A 39 38.53 -16.60 12.33
CA ALA A 39 37.31 -15.82 12.03
C ALA A 39 37.53 -14.30 12.06
N ARG A 40 38.76 -13.83 11.86
CA ARG A 40 39.16 -12.42 12.06
C ARG A 40 38.25 -11.43 11.34
N ASP A 41 37.83 -11.77 10.12
CA ASP A 41 37.01 -10.90 9.27
C ASP A 41 35.53 -11.30 9.21
N TRP A 42 35.14 -12.40 9.85
CA TRP A 42 33.75 -12.89 9.78
C TRP A 42 32.74 -11.88 10.30
N LEU A 43 33.09 -11.13 11.35
CA LEU A 43 32.20 -10.10 11.88
C LEU A 43 32.00 -8.95 10.89
N LYS A 44 33.06 -8.53 10.19
CA LYS A 44 33.00 -7.48 9.16
C LYS A 44 32.24 -7.96 7.94
N GLU A 45 32.51 -9.16 7.46
CA GLU A 45 31.78 -9.81 6.37
C GLU A 45 30.29 -9.92 6.71
N LYS A 46 29.93 -10.36 7.93
CA LYS A 46 28.54 -10.43 8.37
C LYS A 46 27.87 -9.06 8.40
N GLN A 47 28.56 -8.03 8.87
CA GLN A 47 28.05 -6.66 8.85
C GLN A 47 27.81 -6.16 7.42
N GLN A 48 28.74 -6.43 6.51
CA GLN A 48 28.62 -6.05 5.10
C GLN A 48 27.45 -6.76 4.42
N VAL A 49 27.35 -8.08 4.59
CA VAL A 49 26.23 -8.89 4.05
C VAL A 49 24.89 -8.42 4.62
N ASN A 50 24.82 -8.12 5.92
CA ASN A 50 23.60 -7.59 6.52
C ASN A 50 23.24 -6.20 5.98
N LYS A 51 24.23 -5.34 5.74
CA LYS A 51 24.02 -4.02 5.13
C LYS A 51 23.46 -4.16 3.71
N GLU A 52 24.07 -5.00 2.89
CA GLU A 52 23.62 -5.28 1.52
C GLU A 52 22.22 -5.90 1.49
N LYS A 53 21.95 -6.86 2.38
CA LYS A 53 20.62 -7.47 2.54
C LYS A 53 19.58 -6.43 2.92
N ASN A 54 19.88 -5.58 3.91
CA ASN A 54 18.93 -4.54 4.35
C ASN A 54 18.69 -3.51 3.26
N GLN A 55 19.72 -3.13 2.51
CA GLN A 55 19.59 -2.24 1.35
C GLN A 55 18.67 -2.87 0.29
N LEU A 56 18.86 -4.15 -0.04
CA LEU A 56 18.03 -4.85 -1.01
C LEU A 56 16.58 -5.01 -0.54
N ILE A 57 16.36 -5.26 0.76
CA ILE A 57 15.02 -5.31 1.36
C ILE A 57 14.34 -3.94 1.24
N PHE A 58 15.07 -2.86 1.56
CA PHE A 58 14.56 -1.50 1.44
C PHE A 58 14.17 -1.18 -0.01
N GLU A 59 15.06 -1.41 -0.97
CA GLU A 59 14.82 -1.18 -2.39
C GLU A 59 13.62 -1.96 -2.92
N LYS A 60 13.53 -3.27 -2.62
CA LYS A 60 12.38 -4.10 -3.03
C LYS A 60 11.07 -3.67 -2.37
N THR A 61 11.12 -3.21 -1.12
CA THR A 61 9.93 -2.73 -0.42
C THR A 61 9.46 -1.42 -1.02
N LEU A 62 10.38 -0.49 -1.28
CA LEU A 62 10.09 0.77 -1.95
C LEU A 62 9.50 0.54 -3.35
N GLN A 63 10.11 -0.35 -4.14
CA GLN A 63 9.61 -0.70 -5.47
C GLN A 63 8.17 -1.23 -5.43
N ARG A 64 7.87 -2.16 -4.52
CA ARG A 64 6.49 -2.67 -4.33
C ARG A 64 5.51 -1.59 -3.90
N GLN A 65 5.95 -0.63 -3.08
CA GLN A 65 5.11 0.50 -2.66
C GLN A 65 4.84 1.44 -3.84
N ILE A 66 5.85 1.71 -4.67
CA ILE A 66 5.72 2.49 -5.90
C ILE A 66 4.74 1.79 -6.85
N GLU A 67 4.92 0.51 -7.12
CA GLU A 67 4.03 -0.28 -8.01
C GLU A 67 2.58 -0.22 -7.52
N LYS A 68 2.33 -0.48 -6.24
CA LYS A 68 0.98 -0.36 -5.66
C LYS A 68 0.41 1.04 -5.82
N ALA A 69 1.20 2.08 -5.55
CA ALA A 69 0.75 3.46 -5.70
C ALA A 69 0.44 3.79 -7.17
N THR A 70 1.26 3.31 -8.10
CA THR A 70 1.01 3.42 -9.54
C THR A 70 -0.28 2.72 -9.94
N ASP A 71 -0.51 1.48 -9.48
CA ASP A 71 -1.74 0.73 -9.76
C ASP A 71 -2.98 1.48 -9.26
N TYR A 72 -2.94 2.00 -8.02
CA TYR A 72 -4.04 2.81 -7.48
C TYR A 72 -4.27 4.09 -8.27
N ASN A 73 -3.21 4.79 -8.66
CA ASN A 73 -3.33 6.01 -9.45
C ASN A 73 -3.90 5.72 -10.85
N THR A 74 -3.45 4.65 -11.50
CA THR A 74 -4.00 4.19 -12.79
C THR A 74 -5.49 3.89 -12.66
N TRP A 75 -5.87 3.09 -11.67
CA TRP A 75 -7.28 2.78 -11.40
C TRP A 75 -8.13 4.02 -11.11
N HIS A 76 -7.59 4.97 -10.34
CA HIS A 76 -8.25 6.25 -10.08
C HIS A 76 -8.48 7.04 -11.36
N VAL A 77 -7.48 7.15 -12.24
CA VAL A 77 -7.61 7.85 -13.53
C VAL A 77 -8.66 7.17 -14.42
N GLU A 78 -8.65 5.84 -14.50
CA GLU A 78 -9.61 5.07 -15.29
C GLU A 78 -11.07 5.30 -14.84
N ILE A 79 -11.32 5.31 -13.52
CA ILE A 79 -12.66 5.60 -12.98
C ILE A 79 -13.10 7.01 -13.36
N TRP A 80 -12.20 7.99 -13.22
CA TRP A 80 -12.52 9.36 -13.55
C TRP A 80 -12.80 9.55 -15.04
N ASP A 81 -12.07 8.85 -15.91
CA ASP A 81 -12.32 8.83 -17.36
C ASP A 81 -13.69 8.21 -17.69
N GLU A 82 -14.03 7.10 -17.06
CA GLU A 82 -15.35 6.47 -17.26
C GLU A 82 -16.49 7.38 -16.79
N PHE A 83 -16.30 8.04 -15.64
CA PHE A 83 -17.28 9.00 -15.15
C PHE A 83 -17.41 10.22 -16.08
N LEU A 84 -16.30 10.69 -16.65
CA LEU A 84 -16.32 11.74 -17.66
C LEU A 84 -17.10 11.32 -18.92
N ARG A 85 -16.99 10.06 -19.36
CA ARG A 85 -17.80 9.53 -20.47
C ARG A 85 -19.29 9.55 -20.17
N LEU A 86 -19.69 9.21 -18.94
CA LEU A 86 -21.09 9.27 -18.51
C LEU A 86 -21.61 10.71 -18.51
N VAL A 87 -20.83 11.66 -17.99
CA VAL A 87 -21.16 13.09 -18.03
C VAL A 87 -21.27 13.59 -19.47
N TRP A 88 -20.37 13.16 -20.35
CA TRP A 88 -20.41 13.47 -21.78
C TRP A 88 -21.67 12.93 -22.45
N ALA A 89 -22.05 11.68 -22.17
CA ALA A 89 -23.29 11.10 -22.68
C ALA A 89 -24.52 11.86 -22.18
N ALA A 90 -24.56 12.23 -20.90
CA ALA A 90 -25.64 13.05 -20.33
C ALA A 90 -25.73 14.44 -20.98
N LEU A 91 -24.58 15.06 -21.31
CA LEU A 91 -24.52 16.32 -22.04
C LEU A 91 -25.06 16.23 -23.47
N HIS A 92 -25.11 15.04 -24.07
CA HIS A 92 -25.61 14.81 -25.42
C HIS A 92 -27.03 14.24 -25.45
N ASP A 93 -27.62 13.93 -24.30
CA ASP A 93 -29.02 13.57 -24.21
C ASP A 93 -29.90 14.83 -24.12
N GLU A 94 -30.59 15.14 -25.21
CA GLU A 94 -31.49 16.29 -25.29
C GLU A 94 -32.57 16.27 -24.21
N LYS A 95 -33.04 15.08 -23.79
CA LYS A 95 -34.05 14.95 -22.73
C LYS A 95 -33.50 15.32 -21.36
N THR A 96 -32.20 15.16 -21.16
CA THR A 96 -31.50 15.50 -19.92
C THR A 96 -31.17 16.99 -19.87
N ILE A 97 -30.65 17.57 -20.95
CA ILE A 97 -30.15 18.95 -20.97
C ILE A 97 -31.18 20.01 -21.38
N LYS A 98 -32.33 19.62 -21.97
CA LYS A 98 -33.39 20.57 -22.37
C LYS A 98 -34.63 20.41 -21.50
N THR A 99 -35.34 21.52 -21.29
CA THR A 99 -36.67 21.55 -20.70
C THR A 99 -37.71 21.04 -21.70
N LYS A 100 -38.95 20.82 -21.24
CA LYS A 100 -40.07 20.42 -22.10
C LYS A 100 -40.33 21.40 -23.25
N ASP A 101 -39.93 22.66 -23.09
CA ASP A 101 -40.07 23.72 -24.09
C ASP A 101 -38.87 23.80 -25.06
N GLY A 102 -37.94 22.85 -24.99
CA GLY A 102 -36.75 22.79 -25.86
C GLY A 102 -35.62 23.76 -25.49
N LYS A 103 -35.76 24.53 -24.41
CA LYS A 103 -34.70 25.42 -23.89
C LYS A 103 -33.72 24.64 -23.03
N TYR A 104 -32.46 25.05 -22.97
CA TYR A 104 -31.49 24.40 -22.09
C TYR A 104 -31.85 24.58 -20.61
N ASN A 105 -31.72 23.49 -19.84
CA ASN A 105 -31.92 23.46 -18.41
C ASN A 105 -30.62 23.89 -17.70
N VAL A 106 -30.55 25.17 -17.33
CA VAL A 106 -29.37 25.79 -16.69
C VAL A 106 -28.93 25.04 -15.43
N TYR A 107 -29.89 24.54 -14.63
CA TYR A 107 -29.59 23.80 -13.40
C TYR A 107 -28.92 22.45 -13.67
N VAL A 108 -29.35 21.74 -14.72
CA VAL A 108 -28.71 20.48 -15.13
C VAL A 108 -27.28 20.75 -15.64
N LEU A 109 -27.10 21.79 -16.44
CA LEU A 109 -25.78 22.17 -16.95
C LEU A 109 -24.82 22.59 -15.83
N GLU A 110 -25.28 23.34 -14.84
CA GLU A 110 -24.50 23.72 -13.67
C GLU A 110 -24.07 22.48 -12.85
N ARG A 111 -24.99 21.52 -12.65
CA ARG A 111 -24.65 20.27 -11.97
C ARG A 111 -23.61 19.46 -12.75
N LEU A 112 -23.72 19.38 -14.07
CA LEU A 112 -22.75 18.69 -14.93
C LEU A 112 -21.38 19.39 -14.87
N ALA A 113 -21.34 20.72 -14.91
CA ALA A 113 -20.11 21.50 -14.77
C ALA A 113 -19.42 21.27 -13.41
N ASN A 114 -20.18 21.27 -12.31
CA ASN A 114 -19.67 20.97 -10.97
C ASN A 114 -19.10 19.55 -10.86
N VAL A 115 -19.71 18.59 -11.55
CA VAL A 115 -19.20 17.21 -11.61
C VAL A 115 -17.91 17.15 -12.41
N MET A 116 -17.84 17.81 -13.58
CA MET A 116 -16.61 17.88 -14.39
C MET A 116 -15.44 18.50 -13.62
N GLU A 117 -15.69 19.56 -12.85
CA GLU A 117 -14.65 20.18 -12.02
C GLU A 117 -14.07 19.19 -10.98
N LYS A 118 -14.93 18.40 -10.34
CA LYS A 118 -14.51 17.38 -9.36
C LYS A 118 -13.73 16.24 -10.02
N VAL A 119 -14.14 15.81 -11.21
CA VAL A 119 -13.41 14.83 -12.03
C VAL A 119 -12.00 15.32 -12.31
N GLN A 120 -11.90 16.55 -12.82
CA GLN A 120 -10.62 17.15 -13.16
C GLN A 120 -9.71 17.30 -11.93
N LYS A 121 -10.25 17.74 -10.78
CA LYS A 121 -9.51 17.82 -9.51
C LYS A 121 -9.01 16.44 -9.07
N GLY A 122 -9.86 15.42 -9.10
CA GLY A 122 -9.49 14.05 -8.73
C GLY A 122 -8.38 13.47 -9.61
N GLN A 123 -8.44 13.69 -10.94
CA GLN A 123 -7.38 13.27 -11.87
C GLN A 123 -6.05 13.99 -11.60
N ARG A 124 -6.09 15.30 -11.37
CA ARG A 124 -4.87 16.09 -11.07
C ARG A 124 -4.20 15.63 -9.78
N LEU A 125 -4.97 15.28 -8.75
CA LEU A 125 -4.45 14.70 -7.52
C LEU A 125 -3.83 13.31 -7.74
N ALA A 126 -4.52 12.41 -8.47
CA ALA A 126 -4.00 11.07 -8.77
C ALA A 126 -2.70 11.09 -9.59
N LEU A 127 -2.55 12.09 -10.48
CA LEU A 127 -1.34 12.29 -11.27
C LEU A 127 -0.23 13.04 -10.50
N GLY A 128 -0.48 13.45 -9.26
CA GLY A 128 0.48 14.23 -8.45
C GLY A 128 0.74 15.63 -9.00
N LEU A 129 -0.17 16.17 -9.80
CA LEU A 129 -0.06 17.51 -10.40
C LEU A 129 -0.48 18.62 -9.43
N ASP A 130 -1.24 18.28 -8.39
CA ASP A 130 -1.63 19.15 -7.29
C ASP A 130 -1.26 18.51 -5.95
N GLU A 131 -0.79 19.32 -5.01
CA GLU A 131 -0.68 18.89 -3.61
C GLU A 131 -2.06 18.93 -2.96
N ASN A 132 -2.40 17.88 -2.21
CA ASN A 132 -3.69 17.76 -1.54
C ASN A 132 -3.78 18.79 -0.41
N LYS A 133 -4.29 19.99 -0.72
CA LYS A 133 -4.52 21.06 0.25
C LYS A 133 -5.95 20.98 0.77
N GLU A 134 -6.34 19.93 1.49
CA GLU A 134 -7.63 19.96 2.23
C GLU A 134 -7.73 18.90 3.33
N ASP A 135 -7.96 19.38 4.56
CA ASP A 135 -8.36 18.70 5.81
C ASP A 135 -9.65 17.84 5.69
N HIS A 136 -10.26 17.76 4.50
CA HIS A 136 -11.55 17.10 4.27
C HIS A 136 -11.46 15.59 4.03
N SER A 137 -10.25 15.04 3.84
CA SER A 137 -10.07 13.60 3.65
C SER A 137 -10.43 12.79 4.91
N GLU A 138 -10.13 13.29 6.11
CA GLU A 138 -10.51 12.63 7.37
C GLU A 138 -12.04 12.61 7.58
N GLN A 139 -12.73 13.69 7.21
CA GLN A 139 -14.19 13.77 7.31
C GLN A 139 -14.86 12.80 6.32
N LEU A 140 -14.34 12.68 5.10
CA LEU A 140 -14.84 11.73 4.11
C LEU A 140 -14.57 10.27 4.54
N LEU A 141 -13.37 9.98 5.05
CA LEU A 141 -13.00 8.65 5.54
C LEU A 141 -13.83 8.23 6.76
N ASN A 142 -14.13 9.15 7.68
CA ASN A 142 -15.03 8.88 8.80
C ASN A 142 -16.45 8.57 8.32
N ARG A 143 -16.95 9.31 7.33
CA ARG A 143 -18.29 9.08 6.76
C ARG A 143 -18.38 7.78 5.97
N ILE A 144 -17.31 7.38 5.28
CA ILE A 144 -17.21 6.07 4.63
C ILE A 144 -17.18 4.95 5.68
N ARG A 145 -16.43 5.11 6.78
CA ARG A 145 -16.44 4.14 7.89
C ARG A 145 -17.82 4.00 8.52
N GLU A 146 -18.52 5.11 8.75
CA GLU A 146 -19.90 5.09 9.27
C GLU A 146 -20.85 4.32 8.34
N ILE A 147 -20.74 4.52 7.02
CA ILE A 147 -21.56 3.79 6.03
C ILE A 147 -21.21 2.30 6.03
N VAL A 148 -19.92 1.93 6.07
CA VAL A 148 -19.49 0.52 6.10
C VAL A 148 -19.94 -0.18 7.38
N CYS A 149 -19.88 0.51 8.53
CA CYS A 149 -20.40 -0.05 9.79
C CYS A 149 -21.91 -0.26 9.71
N ALA A 150 -22.67 0.71 9.21
CA ALA A 150 -24.13 0.58 9.07
C ALA A 150 -24.53 -0.60 8.15
N LEU A 151 -23.77 -0.82 7.07
CA LEU A 151 -24.00 -1.95 6.15
C LEU A 151 -23.62 -3.32 6.74
N TRP A 152 -22.78 -3.35 7.78
CA TRP A 152 -22.40 -4.60 8.46
C TRP A 152 -23.22 -4.87 9.73
N ASP A 153 -23.85 -3.85 10.31
CA ASP A 153 -24.77 -3.99 11.45
C ASP A 153 -26.18 -4.46 11.01
N ASP A 154 -26.62 -4.14 9.79
CA ASP A 154 -27.92 -4.57 9.25
C ASP A 154 -27.99 -6.09 8.90
N ASP A 155 -26.84 -6.77 8.74
CA ASP A 155 -26.78 -8.19 8.36
C ASP A 155 -26.82 -9.16 9.58
N GLN A 156 -26.85 -8.66 10.83
CA GLN A 156 -26.87 -9.52 12.03
C GLN A 156 -28.25 -9.72 12.67
N ASP A 157 -29.28 -8.94 12.31
CA ASP A 157 -30.60 -9.05 12.96
C ASP A 157 -31.61 -9.97 12.22
N ASP A 158 -31.35 -10.36 10.97
CA ASP A 158 -32.29 -11.19 10.18
C ASP A 158 -32.03 -12.71 10.28
N ALA A 159 -31.01 -13.14 11.03
CA ALA A 159 -30.65 -14.56 11.19
C ALA A 159 -31.29 -15.27 12.41
N MET A 160 -32.15 -14.60 13.20
CA MET A 160 -32.69 -15.16 14.46
C MET A 160 -34.21 -15.29 14.55
N ASN A 161 -34.97 -15.12 13.45
CA ASN A 161 -36.43 -15.32 13.47
C ASN A 161 -36.94 -16.32 12.41
N VAL A 162 -36.35 -17.52 12.40
CA VAL A 162 -37.03 -18.71 11.86
C VAL A 162 -36.79 -19.89 12.79
N GLU A 163 -37.64 -20.03 13.81
CA GLU A 163 -38.23 -21.30 14.28
C GLU A 163 -39.01 -21.08 15.57
N CYS A 164 -40.34 -21.20 15.49
CA CYS A 164 -41.14 -22.06 16.38
C CYS A 164 -42.58 -22.06 15.88
N CYS A 165 -42.92 -23.13 15.15
CA CYS A 165 -44.26 -23.72 15.18
C CYS A 165 -44.48 -24.42 16.52
#